data_AF-W4DAI0-F1
#
_entry.id   AF-W4DAI0-F1
#
_cell.length_a   1.000
_cell.length_b   1.000
_cell.length_c   1.000
_cell.angle_alpha   90.00
_cell.angle_beta   90.00
_cell.angle_gamma   90.00
#
_symmetry.space_group_name_H-M   'P 1'
#
loop_
_entity.id
_entity.type
_entity.pdbx_description
1 polymer ?
#
loop_
_entity_poly.entity_id
_entity_poly.type
_entity_poly.pdbx_seq_one_letter_code
_entity_poly.pdbx_strand_id
1 'polypeptide(L)' 'MIRLLGSLAGMLLFSAMLLLVVDIRIYSNRGWLREKKYAKIIAWSYILLSLIICIGLLLYI' A
#
# COMPACT_ATOMS: atom_id res chain seq x y z
N MET A 1 -12.45 9.31 16.16
CA MET A 1 -11.12 8.84 15.73
C MET A 1 -11.18 7.60 14.84
N ILE A 2 -12.00 6.60 15.14
CA ILE A 2 -12.18 5.37 14.34
C ILE A 2 -12.43 5.62 12.84
N ARG A 3 -13.38 6.51 12.48
CA ARG A 3 -13.65 6.86 11.05
C ARG A 3 -12.42 7.40 10.33
N LEU A 4 -11.61 8.20 11.02
CA LEU A 4 -10.42 8.87 10.48
C LEU A 4 -9.30 7.85 10.21
N LEU A 5 -9.07 6.92 11.15
CA LEU A 5 -8.15 5.80 10.99
C LEU A 5 -8.61 4.83 9.88
N GLY A 6 -9.92 4.57 9.78
CA GLY A 6 -10.49 3.75 8.71
C GLY A 6 -10.29 4.36 7.32
N SER A 7 -10.54 5.67 7.17
CA SER A 7 -10.26 6.36 5.90
C SER A 7 -8.77 6.37 5.54
N LEU A 8 -7.89 6.48 6.54
CA LEU A 8 -6.45 6.48 6.34
C LEU A 8 -5.94 5.10 5.88
N ALA A 9 -6.46 4.03 6.47
CA ALA A 9 -6.22 2.66 6.02
C ALA A 9 -6.68 2.44 4.57
N GLY A 10 -7.88 2.93 4.23
CA GLY A 10 -8.40 2.88 2.85
C GLY A 10 -7.51 3.61 1.84
N MET A 11 -7.03 4.82 2.18
CA MET A 11 -6.10 5.57 1.33
C MET A 11 -4.74 4.86 1.17
N LEU A 12 -4.22 4.25 2.23
CA LEU A 12 -2.97 3.47 2.19
C LEU A 12 -3.11 2.26 1.26
N LEU A 13 -4.22 1.52 1.34
CA LEU A 13 -4.49 0.39 0.44
C LEU A 13 -4.61 0.84 -1.02
N PHE A 14 -5.34 1.93 -1.28
CA PHE A 14 -5.50 2.44 -2.63
C PHE A 14 -4.15 2.88 -3.23
N SER A 15 -3.33 3.59 -2.45
CA SER A 15 -1.98 3.98 -2.86
C SER A 15 -1.09 2.76 -3.13
N ALA A 16 -1.14 1.74 -2.28
CA ALA A 16 -0.39 0.50 -2.48
C ALA A 16 -0.80 -0.25 -3.74
N MET A 17 -2.11 -0.27 -4.07
CA MET A 17 -2.60 -0.87 -5.31
C MET A 17 -2.11 -0.11 -6.54
N LEU A 18 -2.12 1.22 -6.52
CA LEU A 18 -1.58 2.03 -7.61
C LEU A 18 -0.09 1.75 -7.84
N LEU A 19 0.71 1.69 -6.78
CA LEU A 19 2.13 1.32 -6.85
C LEU A 19 2.34 -0.09 -7.44
N LEU A 20 1.52 -1.07 -7.07
CA LEU A 20 1.64 -2.44 -7.59
C LEU A 20 1.19 -2.58 -9.04
N VAL A 21 0.20 -1.81 -9.48
CA VAL A 21 -0.43 -1.97 -10.80
C VAL A 21 0.16 -1.02 -11.83
N VAL A 22 0.30 0.26 -11.49
CA VAL A 22 0.72 1.33 -12.40
C VAL A 22 2.24 1.41 -12.41
N ASP A 23 2.85 1.68 -11.27
CA ASP A 23 4.30 1.93 -11.19
C ASP A 23 5.11 0.69 -11.59
N ILE A 24 4.76 -0.50 -11.10
CA ILE A 24 5.44 -1.74 -11.50
C ILE A 24 5.31 -1.99 -13.00
N ARG A 25 4.15 -1.72 -13.63
CA ARG A 25 3.97 -1.91 -15.07
C ARG A 25 4.84 -0.93 -15.85
N ILE A 26 4.91 0.34 -15.43
CA ILE A 26 5.76 1.36 -16.04
C ILE A 26 7.24 0.97 -15.92
N TYR A 27 7.70 0.60 -14.73
CA TYR A 27 9.09 0.21 -14.49
C TYR A 27 9.46 -1.06 -15.25
N SER A 28 8.53 -2.01 -15.36
CA SER A 28 8.76 -3.22 -16.16
C SER A 28 8.87 -2.92 -17.64
N ASN A 29 8.07 -1.97 -18.16
CA ASN A 29 8.09 -1.60 -19.58
C ASN A 29 9.34 -0.78 -19.94
N ARG A 30 9.90 -0.03 -18.98
CA ARG A 30 11.13 0.76 -19.17
C ARG A 30 12.43 0.00 -18.85
N GLY A 31 12.34 -1.25 -18.39
CA GLY A 31 13.51 -2.06 -18.00
C GLY A 31 14.16 -1.65 -16.66
N TRP A 32 13.46 -0.86 -15.85
CA TRP A 32 13.93 -0.30 -14.57
C TRP A 32 13.73 -1.31 -13.43
N LEU A 33 14.57 -2.35 -13.42
CA LEU A 33 14.43 -3.51 -12.51
C LEU A 33 14.69 -3.16 -11.04
N ARG A 34 15.56 -2.18 -10.74
CA ARG A 34 15.86 -1.78 -9.35
C ARG A 34 14.69 -1.00 -8.76
N GLU A 35 14.19 -0.03 -9.50
CA GLU A 35 13.05 0.83 -9.18
C GLU A 35 11.79 -0.02 -8.98
N LYS A 36 11.56 -1.02 -9.85
CA LYS A 36 10.50 -2.02 -9.68
C LYS A 36 10.61 -2.77 -8.36
N LYS A 37 11.82 -3.17 -7.94
CA LYS A 37 12.03 -3.87 -6.66
C LYS A 37 11.71 -2.95 -5.47
N TYR A 38 12.17 -1.71 -5.50
CA TYR A 38 11.87 -0.72 -4.45
C TYR A 38 10.38 -0.39 -4.37
N ALA A 39 9.73 -0.14 -5.50
CA ALA A 39 8.29 0.13 -5.56
C ALA A 39 7.46 -1.04 -5.03
N LYS A 40 7.85 -2.28 -5.34
CA LYS A 40 7.23 -3.48 -4.78
C LYS A 40 7.39 -3.53 -3.25
N ILE A 41 8.58 -3.29 -2.72
CA ILE A 41 8.83 -3.28 -1.27
C ILE A 41 7.98 -2.21 -0.57
N ILE A 42 7.90 -1.00 -1.12
CA ILE A 42 7.10 0.11 -0.58
C ILE A 42 5.60 -0.22 -0.62
N ALA A 43 5.10 -0.81 -1.71
CA ALA A 43 3.70 -1.19 -1.79
C ALA A 43 3.34 -2.25 -0.75
N TRP A 44 4.20 -3.25 -0.54
CA TRP A 44 4.01 -4.26 0.49
C TRP A 44 4.05 -3.67 1.91
N SER A 45 4.91 -2.70 2.19
CA SER A 45 4.93 -2.03 3.49
C SER A 45 3.64 -1.24 3.75
N TYR A 46 3.09 -0.56 2.73
CA TYR A 46 1.80 0.12 2.85
C TYR A 46 0.62 -0.82 3.06
N ILE A 47 0.59 -1.98 2.39
CA ILE A 47 -0.41 -3.02 2.64
C ILE A 47 -0.32 -3.48 4.09
N LEU A 48 0.88 -3.77 4.59
CA LEU A 48 1.11 -4.29 5.92
C LEU A 48 0.71 -3.26 7.01
N LEU A 49 1.07 -1.99 6.81
CA LEU A 49 0.63 -0.88 7.67
C LEU A 49 -0.89 -0.73 7.69
N SER A 50 -1.55 -0.78 6.53
CA SER A 50 -3.01 -0.72 6.47
C SER A 50 -3.66 -1.91 7.18
N LEU A 51 -3.08 -3.11 7.07
CA LEU A 51 -3.56 -4.31 7.74
C LEU A 51 -3.48 -4.17 9.26
N ILE A 52 -2.36 -3.66 9.78
CA ILE A 52 -2.19 -3.39 11.21
C ILE A 52 -3.26 -2.40 11.70
N ILE A 53 -3.50 -1.31 10.96
CA ILE A 53 -4.53 -0.32 11.32
C ILE A 53 -5.92 -0.96 11.31
N CYS A 54 -6.24 -1.79 10.32
CA CYS A 54 -7.51 -2.52 10.26
C CYS A 54 -7.69 -3.51 11.43
N ILE A 55 -6.67 -4.29 11.76
CA ILE A 55 -6.70 -5.22 12.89
C ILE A 55 -6.85 -4.46 14.21
N GLY A 56 -6.11 -3.37 14.38
CA GLY A 56 -6.23 -2.50 15.56
C GLY A 56 -7.63 -1.91 15.69
N LEU A 57 -8.26 -1.51 14.59
CA LEU A 57 -9.64 -1.05 14.57
C LEU A 57 -10.65 -2.16 14.90
N LEU A 58 -10.42 -3.38 14.42
CA LEU A 58 -11.28 -4.55 14.71
C LEU A 58 -11.22 -4.98 16.17
N LEU A 59 -10.04 -4.93 16.80
CA LEU A 59 -9.87 -5.26 18.22
C LEU A 59 -10.38 -4.15 19.16
N TYR A 60 -10.46 -2.91 18.65
CA TYR A 60 -10.94 -1.77 19.41
C TYR A 60 -12.47 -1.63 19.42
N ILE A 61 -13.14 -2.21 18.42
CA ILE A 61 -14.61 -2.32 18.33
C ILE A 61 -15.09 -3.45 19.23
#